data_AF-A0A139DN60-F1
#
_entry.id   AF-A0A139DN60-F1
#
_cell.length_a   1.000
_cell.length_b   1.000
_cell.length_c   1.000
_cell.angle_alpha   90.00
_cell.angle_beta   90.00
_cell.angle_gamma   90.00
#
_symmetry.space_group_name_H-M   'P 1'
#
loop_
_entity.id
_entity.type
_entity.pdbx_description
1 polymer ?
#
loop_
_entity_poly.entity_id
_entity_poly.type
_entity_poly.pdbx_seq_one_letter_code
_entity_poly.pdbx_strand_id
1 'polypeptide(L)'
;MTTDIQHKSFDELTRYIRVRSEPEDRFVEFDFAIGYPELFVELVLPRDAFSIFCEHNKVVHMDAEMIREIDEDMVKWRFGERGERY
;
A
#
# COMPACT_ATOMS: atom_id res chain seq x y z
N MET A 1 5.57 7.58 33.69
CA MET A 1 4.32 7.62 32.90
C MET A 1 4.45 6.50 31.88
N THR A 2 3.83 5.35 32.14
CA THR A 2 3.80 4.20 31.23
C THR A 2 2.83 4.51 30.12
N THR A 3 3.33 4.69 28.90
CA THR A 3 2.52 4.90 27.70
C THR A 3 1.67 3.66 27.46
N ASP A 4 0.35 3.81 27.54
CA ASP A 4 -0.62 2.78 27.22
C ASP A 4 -0.51 2.48 25.72
N ILE A 5 0.08 1.34 25.35
CA ILE A 5 0.13 0.90 23.95
C ILE A 5 -1.27 0.38 23.63
N GLN A 6 -2.12 1.23 23.06
CA GLN A 6 -3.41 0.79 22.52
C GLN A 6 -3.16 -0.22 21.38
N HIS A 7 -3.41 -1.49 21.68
CA HIS A 7 -3.35 -2.57 20.71
C HIS A 7 -4.63 -2.54 19.88
N LYS A 8 -4.56 -1.96 18.67
CA LYS A 8 -5.66 -2.09 17.71
C LYS A 8 -5.84 -3.56 17.35
N SER A 9 -7.10 -3.99 17.28
CA SER A 9 -7.44 -5.28 16.68
C SER A 9 -7.16 -5.25 15.17
N PHE A 10 -6.96 -6.42 14.57
CA PHE A 10 -6.68 -6.54 13.14
C PHE A 10 -7.74 -5.85 12.27
N ASP A 11 -9.00 -5.91 12.68
CA ASP A 11 -10.12 -5.34 11.92
C ASP A 11 -10.16 -3.80 11.95
N GLU A 12 -9.47 -3.17 12.91
CA GLU A 12 -9.35 -1.71 13.07
C GLU A 12 -8.14 -1.13 12.32
N LEU A 13 -7.32 -1.98 11.70
CA LEU A 13 -6.19 -1.55 10.89
C LEU A 13 -6.68 -1.00 9.54
N THR A 14 -6.16 0.16 9.17
CA THR A 14 -6.43 0.77 7.85
C THR A 14 -5.89 -0.13 6.75
N ARG A 15 -6.69 -0.35 5.70
CA ARG A 15 -6.28 -1.12 4.52
C ARG A 15 -5.99 -0.15 3.40
N TYR A 16 -4.75 -0.11 2.92
CA TYR A 16 -4.32 0.85 1.90
C TYR A 16 -4.22 0.17 0.55
N ILE A 17 -4.47 0.94 -0.52
CA ILE A 17 -4.13 0.51 -1.88
C ILE A 17 -3.35 1.56 -2.65
N ARG A 18 -2.50 1.09 -3.57
CA ARG A 18 -1.86 1.91 -4.61
C ARG A 18 -2.02 1.23 -5.95
N VAL A 19 -2.73 1.87 -6.89
CA VAL A 19 -2.85 1.35 -8.27
C VAL A 19 -1.55 1.62 -9.03
N ARG A 20 -1.07 0.61 -9.76
CA ARG A 20 0.19 0.61 -10.52
C ARG A 20 -0.05 0.56 -12.03
N SER A 21 -1.16 -0.04 -12.46
CA SER A 21 -1.58 -0.13 -13.87
C SER A 21 -2.18 1.18 -14.39
N GLU A 22 -2.20 1.35 -15.70
CA GLU A 22 -2.82 2.49 -16.37
C GLU A 22 -4.36 2.39 -16.36
N PRO A 23 -5.09 3.53 -16.47
CA PRO A 23 -6.55 3.56 -16.44
C PRO A 23 -7.25 2.73 -17.52
N GLU A 24 -6.58 2.32 -18.60
CA GLU A 24 -7.14 1.55 -19.72
C GLU A 24 -6.69 0.08 -19.76
N ASP A 25 -5.81 -0.35 -18.85
CA ASP A 25 -5.30 -1.72 -18.82
C ASP A 25 -6.40 -2.75 -18.55
N ARG A 26 -6.28 -3.94 -19.14
CA ARG A 26 -7.28 -5.01 -18.97
C ARG A 26 -7.36 -5.51 -17.51
N PHE A 27 -6.22 -5.48 -16.82
CA PHE A 27 -6.10 -5.87 -15.43
C PHE A 27 -5.64 -4.67 -14.61
N VAL A 28 -6.08 -4.63 -13.34
CA VAL A 28 -5.63 -3.67 -12.36
C VAL A 28 -4.51 -4.31 -11.56
N GLU A 29 -3.31 -3.74 -11.68
CA GLU A 29 -2.17 -4.06 -10.85
C GLU A 29 -2.16 -3.07 -9.68
N PHE A 30 -2.06 -3.57 -8.45
CA PHE A 30 -2.09 -2.70 -7.27
C PHE A 30 -1.38 -3.33 -6.07
N ASP A 31 -0.83 -2.46 -5.23
CA ASP A 31 -0.26 -2.82 -3.94
C ASP A 31 -1.37 -2.77 -2.89
N PHE A 32 -1.40 -3.75 -1.99
CA PHE A 32 -2.35 -3.83 -0.88
C PHE A 32 -1.63 -3.98 0.46
N ALA A 33 -1.92 -3.07 1.40
CA ALA A 33 -1.27 -3.03 2.70
C ALA A 33 -2.28 -2.98 3.84
N ILE A 34 -1.91 -3.47 5.03
CA ILE A 34 -2.76 -3.42 6.23
C ILE A 34 -1.95 -2.84 7.39
N GLY A 35 -2.44 -1.73 7.96
CA GLY A 35 -1.82 -1.01 9.06
C GLY A 35 -0.63 -0.15 8.61
N TYR A 36 0.35 -0.77 7.94
CA TYR A 36 1.61 -0.16 7.50
C TYR A 36 1.65 -0.12 5.97
N PRO A 37 1.48 1.06 5.33
CA PRO A 37 1.39 1.17 3.88
C PRO A 37 2.68 0.75 3.13
N GLU A 38 3.83 0.77 3.80
CA GLU A 38 5.12 0.29 3.32
C GLU A 38 5.25 -1.25 3.31
N LEU A 39 4.39 -1.96 4.05
CA LEU A 39 4.34 -3.43 4.09
C LEU A 39 3.14 -3.93 3.29
N PHE A 40 3.36 -4.19 2.01
CA PHE A 40 2.30 -4.54 1.07
C PHE A 40 2.56 -5.86 0.35
N VAL A 41 1.49 -6.40 -0.23
CA VAL A 41 1.53 -7.46 -1.24
C VAL A 41 1.11 -6.88 -2.59
N GLU A 42 1.76 -7.32 -3.65
CA GLU A 42 1.40 -6.95 -5.03
C GLU A 42 0.30 -7.90 -5.54
N LEU A 43 -0.79 -7.35 -6.09
CA LEU A 43 -1.93 -8.09 -6.59
C LEU A 43 -2.31 -7.64 -8.00
N VAL A 44 -2.89 -8.56 -8.78
CA VAL A 44 -3.40 -8.30 -10.12
C VAL A 44 -4.80 -8.89 -10.25
N LEU A 45 -5.80 -8.07 -10.57
CA LEU A 45 -7.20 -8.49 -10.70
C LEU A 45 -7.87 -7.90 -11.95
N PRO A 46 -8.90 -8.55 -12.53
CA PRO A 46 -9.81 -7.89 -13.45
C PRO A 46 -10.49 -6.67 -12.79
N ARG A 47 -10.85 -5.65 -13.58
CA ARG A 47 -11.44 -4.39 -13.07
C ARG A 47 -12.65 -4.60 -12.16
N ASP A 48 -13.60 -5.43 -12.58
CA ASP A 48 -14.80 -5.68 -11.79
C ASP A 48 -14.47 -6.34 -10.43
N ALA A 49 -13.51 -7.27 -10.42
CA ALA A 49 -13.07 -7.92 -9.20
C ALA A 49 -12.29 -6.97 -8.29
N PHE A 50 -11.52 -6.04 -8.86
CA PHE A 50 -10.84 -4.99 -8.12
C PHE A 50 -11.84 -4.03 -7.43
N SER A 51 -12.89 -3.59 -8.11
CA SER A 51 -13.94 -2.76 -7.50
C SER A 51 -14.60 -3.46 -6.31
N ILE A 52 -14.96 -4.75 -6.46
CA ILE A 52 -15.53 -5.56 -5.37
C ILE A 52 -14.53 -5.72 -4.22
N PHE A 53 -13.24 -5.91 -4.53
CA PHE A 53 -12.18 -6.01 -3.54
C PHE A 53 -12.06 -4.74 -2.69
N CYS A 54 -12.09 -3.56 -3.34
CA CYS A 54 -12.02 -2.27 -2.66
C CYS A 54 -13.19 -2.06 -1.69
N GLU A 55 -14.41 -2.39 -2.12
CA GLU A 55 -15.62 -2.28 -1.30
C GLU A 55 -15.58 -3.20 -0.09
N HIS A 56 -15.21 -4.47 -0.28
CA HIS A 56 -15.16 -5.45 0.80
C HIS A 56 -14.11 -5.06 1.85
N ASN A 57 -12.92 -4.63 1.41
CA ASN A 57 -11.82 -4.29 2.31
C ASN A 57 -11.92 -2.88 2.90
N LYS A 58 -12.84 -2.03 2.41
CA LYS A 58 -12.99 -0.62 2.83
C LYS A 58 -11.66 0.12 2.73
N VAL A 59 -11.04 0.01 1.55
CA VAL A 59 -9.67 0.49 1.35
C VAL A 59 -9.57 2.00 1.30
N VAL A 60 -8.39 2.52 1.66
CA VAL A 60 -7.97 3.90 1.48
C VAL A 60 -6.96 3.94 0.34
N HIS A 61 -7.20 4.76 -0.67
CA HIS A 61 -6.22 4.98 -1.73
C HIS A 61 -5.08 5.84 -1.19
N MET A 62 -3.85 5.40 -1.41
CA MET A 62 -2.67 6.20 -1.08
C MET A 62 -2.65 7.46 -1.95
N ASP A 63 -2.34 8.60 -1.33
CA ASP A 63 -2.11 9.84 -2.06
C ASP A 63 -0.69 9.89 -2.64
N ALA A 64 -0.43 10.90 -3.46
CA ALA A 64 0.85 11.06 -4.15
C ALA A 64 2.03 11.32 -3.19
N GLU A 65 1.79 11.95 -2.05
CA GLU A 65 2.84 12.26 -1.07
C GLU A 65 3.28 11.00 -0.33
N MET A 66 2.31 10.24 0.19
CA MET A 66 2.52 8.93 0.81
C MET A 66 3.25 7.97 -0.12
N ILE A 67 2.82 7.90 -1.39
CA ILE A 67 3.47 7.07 -2.40
C ILE A 67 4.95 7.44 -2.56
N ARG A 68 5.27 8.74 -2.62
CA ARG A 68 6.63 9.21 -2.79
C ARG A 68 7.51 8.86 -1.60
N GLU A 69 7.01 9.04 -0.38
CA GLU A 69 7.75 8.71 0.85
C GLU A 69 8.06 7.21 0.94
N ILE A 70 7.07 6.36 0.62
CA ILE A 70 7.25 4.90 0.60
C ILE A 70 8.27 4.50 -0.45
N ASP A 71 8.21 5.07 -1.66
CA ASP A 71 9.18 4.76 -2.72
C ASP A 71 10.61 5.15 -2.32
N GLU A 72 10.79 6.33 -1.71
CA GLU A 72 12.09 6.79 -1.22
C GLU A 72 12.64 5.89 -0.10
N ASP A 73 11.78 5.42 0.80
CA ASP A 73 12.18 4.51 1.87
C ASP A 73 12.55 3.12 1.32
N MET A 74 11.75 2.58 0.40
CA MET A 74 12.04 1.30 -0.26
C MET A 74 13.37 1.29 -1.02
N VAL A 75 13.77 2.43 -1.61
CA VAL A 75 15.10 2.57 -2.23
C VAL A 75 16.22 2.43 -1.21
N LYS A 76 16.07 2.98 0.01
CA LYS A 76 17.06 2.81 1.09
C LYS A 76 17.17 1.35 1.53
N TRP A 77 16.04 0.65 1.66
CA TRP A 77 16.03 -0.74 2.09
C TRP A 77 16.53 -1.72 1.01
N ARG A 78 16.34 -1.41 -0.28
CA ARG A 78 16.78 -2.26 -1.39
C ARG A 78 18.29 -2.18 -1.67
N PHE A 79 18.93 -1.04 -1.39
CA PHE A 79 20.33 -0.79 -1.74
C PHE A 79 21.26 -0.44 -0.55
N GLY A 80 20.71 -0.32 0.67
CA GLY A 80 21.42 0.18 1.86
C GLY A 80 21.37 1.71 1.98
N GLU A 81 21.95 2.28 3.05
CA GLU A 81 21.89 3.72 3.43
C GLU A 81 22.28 4.73 2.32
N ARG A 82 22.86 4.29 1.20
CA ARG A 82 23.26 5.11 0.05
C ARG A 82 22.56 4.65 -1.23
N GLY A 83 21.23 4.68 -1.25
CA GLY A 83 20.44 4.36 -2.44
C GLY A 83 20.66 5.36 -3.58
N GLU A 84 21.68 5.13 -4.41
CA GLU A 84 21.87 5.83 -5.69
C GLU A 84 21.72 4.81 -6.83
N ARG A 85 20.77 5.07 -7.74
CA ARG A 85 20.73 4.41 -9.05
C ARG A 85 21.82 5.06 -9.91
N TYR A 86 22.82 4.27 -10.31
CA TYR A 86 23.83 4.66 -11.30
C TYR A 86 23.21 5.07 -12.64
#